data_AF-A0A7W0XBF3-F1
#
_entry.id   AF-A0A7W0XBF3-F1
#
_cell.length_a   1.000
_cell.length_b   1.000
_cell.length_c   1.000
_cell.angle_alpha   90.00
_cell.angle_beta   90.00
_cell.angle_gamma   90.00
#
_symmetry.space_group_name_H-M   'P 1'
#
loop_
_entity.id
_entity.type
_entity.pdbx_description
1 polymer ?
#
loop_
_entity_poly.entity_id
_entity_poly.type
_entity_poly.pdbx_seq_one_letter_code
_entity_poly.pdbx_strand_id
1 'polypeptide(L)'
;MRKAARNDEGEVIYPGLQGVRFHDGRHTAVTTLAEKGLPDWVIQAQVGHVAPQMMKTYSHVRRQALDHAAAALEPAPFQPANEVQTVH
;
A
#
# COMPACT_ATOMS: atom_id res chain seq x y z
N MET A 1 -9.04 10.29 -15.99
CA MET A 1 -8.08 11.15 -16.70
C MET A 1 -8.17 12.56 -16.15
N ARG A 2 -7.17 13.06 -15.41
CA ARG A 2 -7.14 14.46 -14.95
C ARG A 2 -6.76 15.36 -16.14
N LYS A 3 -7.59 16.36 -16.47
CA LYS A 3 -7.32 17.31 -17.56
C LYS A 3 -6.06 18.12 -17.23
N ALA A 4 -5.12 18.20 -18.16
CA ALA A 4 -4.03 19.16 -18.07
C ALA A 4 -4.59 20.58 -18.27
N ALA A 5 -4.12 21.53 -17.46
CA ALA A 5 -4.44 22.95 -17.61
C ALA A 5 -3.41 23.62 -18.52
N ARG A 6 -3.70 24.79 -19.11
CA ARG A 6 -2.68 25.64 -19.75
C ARG A 6 -2.53 26.95 -18.97
N ASN A 7 -1.32 27.52 -18.88
CA ASN A 7 -1.15 28.91 -18.45
C ASN A 7 -1.54 29.88 -19.56
N ASP A 8 -1.52 31.17 -19.22
CA ASP A 8 -1.77 32.30 -20.11
C ASP A 8 -0.79 32.36 -21.30
N GLU A 9 0.39 31.71 -21.20
CA GLU A 9 1.38 31.57 -22.27
C GLU A 9 1.16 30.31 -23.13
N GLY A 10 0.13 29.52 -22.83
CA GLY A 10 -0.22 28.32 -23.56
C GLY A 10 0.64 27.09 -23.25
N GLU A 11 1.51 27.10 -22.26
CA GLU A 11 2.24 25.93 -21.77
C GLU A 11 1.30 24.98 -21.03
N VAL A 12 1.47 23.67 -21.25
CA VAL A 12 0.69 22.64 -20.56
C VAL A 12 1.19 22.52 -19.12
N ILE A 13 0.34 22.96 -18.18
CA ILE A 13 0.56 22.78 -16.75
C ILE A 13 -0.19 21.54 -16.28
N TYR A 14 0.50 20.71 -15.52
CA TYR A 14 -0.13 19.63 -14.75
C TYR A 14 -0.44 20.15 -13.33
N PRO A 15 -1.66 20.66 -13.05
CA PRO A 15 -2.00 21.18 -11.73
C PRO A 15 -1.86 20.07 -10.68
N GLY A 16 -1.10 20.33 -9.61
CA GLY A 16 -0.85 19.40 -8.51
C GLY A 16 0.47 18.62 -8.59
N LEU A 17 1.29 18.84 -9.62
CA LEU A 17 2.68 18.34 -9.70
C LEU A 17 3.72 19.45 -9.50
N GLN A 18 3.28 20.69 -9.24
CA GLN A 18 4.19 21.80 -8.90
C GLN A 18 4.94 21.46 -7.60
N GLY A 19 6.25 21.22 -7.69
CA GLY A 19 7.11 20.98 -6.53
C GLY A 19 7.39 19.52 -6.17
N VAL A 20 6.83 18.56 -6.91
CA VAL A 20 7.15 17.13 -6.71
C VAL A 20 8.57 16.86 -7.20
N ARG A 21 9.45 16.42 -6.30
CA ARG A 21 10.83 16.04 -6.63
C ARG A 21 10.90 14.55 -6.92
N PHE A 22 11.91 14.13 -7.68
CA PHE A 22 12.16 12.70 -7.94
C PHE A 22 12.26 11.85 -6.66
N HIS A 23 12.71 12.45 -5.56
CA HIS A 23 12.77 11.80 -4.23
C HIS A 23 11.38 11.46 -3.66
N ASP A 24 10.35 12.25 -3.97
CA ASP A 24 8.99 12.00 -3.50
C ASP A 24 8.41 10.75 -4.17
N GLY A 25 8.74 10.51 -5.45
CA GLY A 25 8.38 9.27 -6.13
C GLY A 25 8.95 8.03 -5.44
N ARG A 26 10.18 8.12 -4.92
CA ARG A 26 10.78 7.06 -4.10
C ARG A 26 10.01 6.85 -2.80
N HIS A 27 9.63 7.93 -2.12
CA HIS A 27 8.82 7.83 -0.91
C HIS A 27 7.44 7.21 -1.18
N THR A 28 6.76 7.63 -2.25
CA THR A 28 5.46 7.07 -2.66
C THR A 28 5.58 5.59 -2.95
N ALA A 29 6.61 5.16 -3.70
CA ALA A 29 6.83 3.74 -3.99
C ALA A 29 7.01 2.92 -2.70
N VAL A 30 7.83 3.40 -1.74
CA VAL A 30 8.04 2.71 -0.47
C VAL A 30 6.75 2.63 0.36
N THR A 31 5.99 3.73 0.47
CA THR A 31 4.71 3.75 1.18
C THR A 31 3.73 2.74 0.57
N THR A 32 3.56 2.75 -0.75
CA THR A 32 2.63 1.82 -1.42
C THR A 32 3.02 0.36 -1.25
N LEU A 33 4.31 0.03 -1.27
CA LEU A 33 4.77 -1.34 -1.03
C LEU A 33 4.57 -1.75 0.44
N ALA A 34 4.80 -0.83 1.38
CA ALA A 34 4.55 -1.06 2.80
C ALA A 34 3.05 -1.23 3.12
N GLU A 35 2.18 -0.44 2.48
CA GLU A 35 0.71 -0.56 2.60
C GLU A 35 0.22 -1.92 2.11
N LYS A 36 0.85 -2.46 1.07
CA LYS A 36 0.58 -3.81 0.57
C LYS A 36 1.17 -4.92 1.45
N GLY A 37 1.85 -4.58 2.54
CA GLY A 37 2.39 -5.54 3.50
C GLY A 37 3.64 -6.27 3.05
N LEU A 38 4.37 -5.76 2.06
CA LEU A 38 5.63 -6.38 1.65
C LEU A 38 6.68 -6.25 2.77
N PRO A 39 7.52 -7.28 2.97
CA PRO A 39 8.53 -7.25 4.00
C PRO A 39 9.68 -6.29 3.65
N ASP A 40 10.26 -5.65 4.67
CA ASP A 40 11.27 -4.59 4.53
C ASP A 40 12.45 -4.97 3.61
N TRP A 41 12.89 -6.23 3.62
CA TRP A 41 13.99 -6.70 2.80
C TRP A 41 13.65 -6.73 1.30
N VAL A 42 12.39 -7.06 0.94
CA VAL A 42 11.91 -7.01 -0.45
C VAL A 42 11.84 -5.58 -0.92
N ILE A 43 11.30 -4.69 -0.08
CA ILE A 43 11.21 -3.26 -0.41
C ILE A 43 12.63 -2.68 -0.57
N GLN A 44 13.55 -2.98 0.33
CA GLN A 44 14.94 -2.51 0.24
C GLN A 44 15.66 -3.01 -1.02
N ALA A 45 15.46 -4.27 -1.40
CA ALA A 45 15.99 -4.82 -2.65
C ALA A 45 15.42 -4.10 -3.88
N GLN A 46 14.12 -3.73 -3.84
CA GLN A 46 13.43 -3.09 -4.95
C GLN A 46 13.81 -1.61 -5.14
N VAL A 47 14.07 -0.87 -4.06
CA VAL A 47 14.32 0.60 -4.11
C VAL A 47 15.83 0.94 -4.05
N GLY A 48 16.70 -0.08 -4.02
CA GLY A 48 18.16 0.02 -3.97
C GLY A 48 18.70 0.48 -2.62
N HIS A 49 19.82 -0.12 -2.16
CA HIS A 49 20.49 0.03 -0.85
C HIS A 49 20.00 1.21 0.01
N VAL A 50 18.84 1.04 0.64
CA VAL A 50 18.30 2.01 1.58
C VAL A 50 18.84 1.70 2.96
N ALA A 51 19.30 2.73 3.68
CA ALA A 51 19.65 2.56 5.07
C ALA A 51 18.43 1.99 5.86
N PRO A 52 18.61 0.96 6.70
CA PRO A 52 17.52 0.39 7.51
C PRO A 52 16.79 1.44 8.36
N GLN A 53 17.48 2.52 8.71
CA GLN A 53 16.92 3.65 9.46
C GLN A 53 15.78 4.36 8.73
N MET A 54 15.77 4.39 7.40
CA MET A 54 14.70 4.99 6.59
C MET A 54 13.39 4.19 6.68
N MET A 55 13.47 2.88 6.90
CA MET A 55 12.28 2.03 7.01
C MET A 55 11.47 2.30 8.30
N LYS A 56 12.11 2.90 9.31
CA LYS A 56 11.42 3.31 10.56
C LYS A 56 10.28 4.30 10.29
N THR A 57 10.44 5.14 9.27
CA THR A 57 9.42 6.12 8.86
C THR A 57 8.14 5.44 8.36
N TYR A 58 8.19 4.17 7.93
CA TYR A 58 7.04 3.44 7.37
C TYR A 58 6.47 2.37 8.31
N SER A 59 6.99 2.29 9.54
CA SER A 59 6.65 1.24 10.50
C SER A 59 5.18 1.21 10.91
N HIS A 60 4.50 2.37 10.91
CA HIS A 60 3.09 2.49 11.28
C HIS A 60 2.16 1.89 10.22
N VAL A 61 2.42 2.14 8.94
CA VAL A 61 1.71 1.52 7.81
C VAL A 61 1.84 -0.01 7.85
N ARG A 62 3.03 -0.50 8.25
CA ARG A 62 3.32 -1.94 8.37
C ARG A 62 2.45 -2.64 9.40
N ARG A 63 2.01 -1.94 10.45
CA ARG A 63 1.19 -2.53 11.52
C ARG A 63 -0.19 -2.92 11.02
N GLN A 64 -0.83 -2.05 10.23
CA GLN A 64 -2.11 -2.37 9.59
C GLN A 64 -1.98 -3.58 8.66
N ALA A 65 -0.93 -3.64 7.85
CA ALA A 65 -0.73 -4.77 6.95
C ALA A 65 -0.49 -6.10 7.70
N LEU A 66 0.22 -6.07 8.83
CA LEU A 66 0.42 -7.24 9.69
C LEU A 66 -0.90 -7.68 10.36
N ASP A 67 -1.72 -6.74 10.81
CA ASP A 67 -3.03 -7.05 11.40
C ASP A 67 -3.95 -7.71 10.35
N HIS A 68 -3.92 -7.23 9.10
CA HIS A 68 -4.63 -7.87 7.99
C HIS A 68 -4.12 -9.28 7.66
N ALA A 69 -2.80 -9.48 7.65
CA ALA A 69 -2.21 -10.79 7.42
C ALA A 69 -2.54 -11.78 8.55
N ALA A 70 -2.55 -11.32 9.80
CA ALA A 70 -2.96 -12.12 10.96
C ALA A 70 -4.44 -12.52 10.87
N ALA A 71 -5.32 -11.57 10.54
CA ALA A 71 -6.75 -11.86 10.34
C ALA A 71 -7.00 -12.87 9.21
N ALA A 72 -6.16 -12.90 8.18
CA ALA A 72 -6.28 -13.87 7.09
C ALA A 72 -5.85 -15.31 7.47
N LEU A 73 -5.09 -15.48 8.56
CA LEU A 73 -4.67 -16.78 9.08
C LEU A 73 -5.70 -17.37 10.05
N GLU A 74 -6.66 -16.58 10.51
CA GLU A 74 -7.72 -17.07 11.38
C GLU A 74 -8.57 -18.12 10.64
N PRO A 75 -8.74 -19.32 11.21
CA PRO A 75 -9.56 -20.35 10.58
C PRO A 75 -11.00 -19.86 10.45
N ALA A 76 -11.63 -20.14 9.31
CA ALA A 76 -13.05 -19.86 9.13
C ALA A 76 -13.85 -20.54 10.26
N PRO A 77 -14.84 -19.86 10.86
CA PRO A 77 -15.63 -20.45 11.92
C PRO A 77 -16.25 -21.76 11.41
N PHE A 78 -16.05 -22.83 12.17
CA PHE A 78 -16.62 -24.14 11.89
C PHE A 78 -18.15 -24.01 11.80
N GLN A 79 -18.69 -24.16 10.59
CA GLN A 79 -20.13 -24.23 10.35
C GLN A 79 -20.52 -25.71 10.40
N PRO A 80 -21.20 -26.18 11.46
CA PRO A 80 -21.75 -27.53 11.45
C PRO A 80 -22.79 -27.63 10.33
N ALA A 81 -22.66 -28.65 9.48
CA ALA A 81 -23.59 -28.90 8.39
C ALA A 81 -25.01 -29.08 8.94
N ASN A 82 -25.96 -28.34 8.37
CA ASN A 82 -27.37 -28.27 8.74
C ASN A 82 -27.97 -29.63 9.16
N GLU A 83 -28.69 -29.62 10.29
CA GLU A 83 -29.58 -30.69 10.72
C GLU A 83 -30.49 -31.11 9.56
N VAL A 84 -30.38 -32.39 9.20
CA VAL A 84 -31.23 -33.04 8.24
C VAL A 84 -32.65 -32.97 8.79
N GLN A 85 -33.53 -32.19 8.15
CA GLN A 85 -34.94 -32.16 8.47
C GLN A 85 -35.51 -33.55 8.24
N THR A 86 -35.69 -34.31 9.33
CA THR A 86 -36.43 -35.57 9.33
C THR A 86 -37.88 -35.23 9.05
N VAL A 87 -38.31 -35.47 7.81
CA VAL A 87 -39.71 -35.33 7.39
C VAL A 87 -40.48 -36.49 8.04
N HIS A 88 -41.39 -36.18 8.96
CA HIS A 88 -42.42 -37.09 9.47
C HIS A 88 -43.70 -36.91 8.67
#